data_AF-F3NE06-F1
#
_entry.id   AF-F3NE06-F1
#
_cell.length_a   1.000
_cell.length_b   1.000
_cell.length_c   1.000
_cell.angle_alpha   90.00
_cell.angle_beta   90.00
_cell.angle_gamma   90.00
#
_symmetry.space_group_name_H-M   'P 1'
#
loop_
_entity.id
_entity.type
_entity.pdbx_description
1 polymer ?
#
loop_
_entity_poly.entity_id
_entity_poly.type
_entity_poly.pdbx_seq_one_letter_code
_entity_poly.pdbx_strand_id
1 'polypeptide(L)'
;MRADPAFTGYTRVQERLRAEGWHDAGAGATLHALARRGLLRVSEDEVEVFPLGFVPRIVVEMTRAGRACARAGLGERSAGRTRGDLLSEWLWTALVKVAEAGGAGLAEDALWGRAKFYLGTGYRPGGTLSRGFIDCLPDQGDGRQEGVYRWVVTAAGRDHIRHHAADYRELYPEIAADAAVERVSDN
;
A
#
# COMPACT_ATOMS: atom_id res chain seq x y z
N MET A 1 -23.45 -13.19 14.28
CA MET A 1 -23.97 -13.41 12.91
C MET A 1 -23.05 -12.64 11.98
N ARG A 2 -22.42 -13.28 10.99
CA ARG A 2 -21.60 -12.56 10.00
C ARG A 2 -22.56 -11.92 8.99
N ALA A 3 -22.35 -10.66 8.61
CA ALA A 3 -23.24 -10.06 7.62
C ALA A 3 -23.01 -10.68 6.24
N ASP A 4 -24.07 -10.66 5.42
CA ASP A 4 -24.00 -11.10 4.05
C ASP A 4 -22.97 -10.25 3.28
N PRO A 5 -22.02 -10.87 2.56
CA PRO A 5 -21.11 -10.16 1.66
C PRO A 5 -21.80 -9.27 0.62
N ALA A 6 -23.05 -9.58 0.27
CA ALA A 6 -23.89 -8.74 -0.58
C ALA A 6 -24.09 -7.32 0.00
N PHE A 7 -23.89 -7.16 1.30
CA PHE A 7 -24.03 -5.87 1.97
C PHE A 7 -22.70 -5.23 2.37
N THR A 8 -21.70 -5.98 2.78
CA THR A 8 -20.39 -5.42 3.19
C THR A 8 -19.47 -5.06 2.02
N GLY A 9 -19.81 -5.52 0.81
CA GLY A 9 -18.91 -5.49 -0.33
C GLY A 9 -17.71 -6.43 -0.17
N TYR A 10 -16.85 -6.46 -1.18
CA TYR A 10 -15.59 -7.18 -1.18
C TYR A 10 -14.44 -6.18 -1.22
N THR A 11 -13.35 -6.46 -0.50
CA THR A 11 -12.09 -5.74 -0.73
C THR A 11 -11.59 -6.04 -2.15
N ARG A 12 -10.81 -5.14 -2.77
CA ARG A 12 -10.21 -5.35 -4.11
C ARG A 12 -9.49 -6.70 -4.27
N VAL A 13 -8.85 -7.18 -3.21
CA VAL A 13 -8.19 -8.50 -3.21
C VAL A 13 -9.22 -9.63 -3.26
N GLN A 14 -10.32 -9.54 -2.49
CA GLN A 14 -11.40 -10.51 -2.54
C GLN A 14 -12.13 -10.49 -3.90
N GLU A 15 -12.33 -9.33 -4.51
CA GLU A 15 -12.89 -9.22 -5.87
C GLU A 15 -12.01 -9.94 -6.88
N ARG A 16 -10.68 -9.70 -6.84
CA ARG A 16 -9.72 -10.37 -7.73
C ARG A 16 -9.72 -11.89 -7.54
N LEU A 17 -9.68 -12.35 -6.29
CA LEU A 17 -9.74 -13.79 -5.96
C LEU A 17 -11.02 -14.44 -6.49
N ARG A 18 -12.17 -13.78 -6.36
CA ARG A 18 -13.44 -14.30 -6.89
C ARG A 18 -13.47 -14.31 -8.42
N ALA A 19 -12.91 -13.31 -9.08
CA ALA A 19 -12.77 -13.29 -10.54
C ALA A 19 -11.90 -14.45 -11.04
N GLU A 20 -10.91 -14.87 -10.25
CA GLU A 20 -10.07 -16.05 -10.46
C GLU A 20 -10.76 -17.38 -10.03
N GLY A 21 -12.03 -17.35 -9.61
CA GLY A 21 -12.81 -18.53 -9.22
C GLY A 21 -12.63 -18.99 -7.77
N TRP A 22 -11.89 -18.24 -6.95
CA TRP A 22 -11.68 -18.55 -5.54
C TRP A 22 -12.83 -17.98 -4.71
N HIS A 23 -13.77 -18.85 -4.32
CA HIS A 23 -14.91 -18.51 -3.48
C HIS A 23 -14.67 -18.86 -2.00
N ASP A 24 -15.15 -18.01 -1.09
CA ASP A 24 -14.92 -18.07 0.38
C ASP A 24 -15.75 -19.14 1.12
N ALA A 25 -16.48 -19.99 0.40
CA ALA A 25 -17.30 -21.02 1.04
C ALA A 25 -16.41 -22.12 1.63
N GLY A 26 -16.13 -22.04 2.93
CA GLY A 26 -15.42 -23.08 3.69
C GLY A 26 -13.96 -22.78 4.07
N ALA A 27 -13.46 -21.55 3.86
CA ALA A 27 -12.07 -21.21 4.17
C ALA A 27 -11.71 -21.20 5.68
N GLY A 28 -12.71 -21.26 6.57
CA GLY A 28 -12.53 -21.17 8.02
C GLY A 28 -11.55 -22.20 8.60
N ALA A 29 -11.64 -23.46 8.19
CA ALA A 29 -10.74 -24.52 8.66
C ALA A 29 -9.29 -24.29 8.18
N THR A 30 -9.12 -23.80 6.95
CA THR A 30 -7.82 -23.45 6.37
C THR A 30 -7.20 -22.26 7.10
N LEU A 31 -7.97 -21.20 7.33
CA LEU A 31 -7.52 -20.03 8.10
C LEU A 31 -7.09 -20.44 9.52
N HIS A 32 -7.88 -21.28 10.21
CA HIS A 32 -7.51 -21.80 11.53
C HIS A 32 -6.24 -22.66 11.48
N ALA A 33 -6.08 -23.52 10.47
CA ALA A 33 -4.88 -24.34 10.33
C ALA A 33 -3.62 -23.51 10.06
N LEU A 34 -3.73 -22.46 9.25
CA LEU A 34 -2.63 -21.53 8.97
C LEU A 34 -2.31 -20.65 10.19
N ALA A 35 -3.32 -20.20 10.94
CA ALA A 35 -3.14 -19.45 12.17
C ALA A 35 -2.45 -20.29 13.26
N ARG A 36 -2.88 -21.55 13.46
CA ARG A 36 -2.22 -22.49 14.40
C ARG A 36 -0.75 -22.76 14.06
N ARG A 37 -0.39 -22.70 12.78
CA ARG A 37 1.00 -22.82 12.32
C ARG A 37 1.78 -21.49 12.40
N GLY A 38 1.17 -20.43 12.92
CA GLY A 38 1.79 -19.11 13.03
C GLY A 38 2.01 -18.41 11.69
N LEU A 39 1.36 -18.86 10.61
CA LEU A 39 1.51 -18.29 9.27
C LEU A 39 0.57 -17.09 9.06
N LEU A 40 -0.58 -17.10 9.72
CA LEU A 40 -1.53 -15.99 9.72
C LEU A 40 -1.82 -15.53 11.15
N ARG A 41 -2.21 -14.26 11.30
CA ARG A 41 -2.99 -13.78 12.44
C ARG A 41 -4.41 -13.55 11.96
N VAL A 42 -5.38 -14.03 12.74
CA VAL A 42 -6.80 -13.85 12.46
C VAL A 42 -7.37 -13.06 13.64
N SER A 43 -8.01 -11.94 13.35
CA SER A 43 -8.71 -11.10 14.31
C SER A 43 -10.08 -10.72 13.76
N GLU A 44 -10.90 -10.14 14.62
CA GLU A 44 -12.21 -9.61 14.24
C GLU A 44 -12.21 -8.11 14.54
N ASP A 45 -12.82 -7.32 13.67
CA ASP A 45 -13.14 -5.91 13.89
C ASP A 45 -14.50 -5.60 13.27
N GLU A 46 -14.92 -4.34 13.35
CA GLU A 46 -16.20 -3.88 12.81
C GLU A 46 -15.97 -2.84 11.73
N VAL A 47 -16.79 -2.88 10.69
CA VAL A 47 -16.84 -1.87 9.64
C VAL A 47 -18.25 -1.31 9.56
N GLU A 48 -18.36 0.02 9.48
CA GLU A 48 -19.64 0.68 9.25
C GLU A 48 -20.05 0.49 7.79
N VAL A 49 -21.24 -0.06 7.58
CA VAL A 49 -21.82 -0.34 6.27
C VAL A 49 -23.18 0.32 6.20
N PHE A 50 -23.36 1.29 5.31
CA PHE A 50 -24.67 1.89 5.10
C PHE A 50 -25.57 0.98 4.25
N PRO A 51 -26.86 0.76 4.62
CA PRO A 51 -27.60 1.31 5.76
C PRO A 51 -27.63 0.41 7.01
N LEU A 52 -26.78 -0.62 7.10
CA LEU A 52 -26.84 -1.68 8.11
C LEU A 52 -26.15 -1.36 9.44
N GLY A 53 -25.36 -0.29 9.50
CA GLY A 53 -24.56 0.07 10.67
C GLY A 53 -23.28 -0.76 10.77
N PHE A 54 -22.79 -0.98 12.00
CA PHE A 54 -21.55 -1.71 12.23
C PHE A 54 -21.71 -3.21 12.01
N VAL A 55 -20.81 -3.76 11.20
CA VAL A 55 -20.81 -5.16 10.81
C VAL A 55 -19.48 -5.81 11.17
N PRO A 56 -19.48 -6.98 11.84
CA PRO A 56 -18.26 -7.70 12.15
C PRO A 56 -17.63 -8.27 10.87
N ARG A 57 -16.32 -8.07 10.71
CA ARG A 57 -15.51 -8.67 9.65
C ARG A 57 -14.30 -9.40 10.25
N ILE A 58 -13.82 -10.41 9.53
CA ILE A 58 -12.58 -11.11 9.88
C ILE A 58 -11.43 -10.41 9.17
N VAL A 59 -10.43 -10.01 9.95
CA VAL A 59 -9.16 -9.50 9.45
C VAL A 59 -8.13 -10.61 9.49
N VAL A 60 -7.47 -10.82 8.36
CA VAL A 60 -6.41 -11.81 8.22
C VAL A 60 -5.12 -11.10 7.85
N GLU A 61 -4.10 -11.26 8.68
CA GLU A 61 -2.77 -10.72 8.43
C GLU A 61 -1.76 -11.84 8.20
N MET A 62 -0.94 -11.75 7.15
CA MET A 62 0.19 -12.66 6.98
C MET A 62 1.32 -12.31 7.95
N THR A 63 1.83 -13.32 8.66
CA THR A 63 3.02 -13.15 9.49
C THR A 63 4.29 -13.13 8.62
N ARG A 64 5.44 -12.82 9.23
CA ARG A 64 6.74 -12.96 8.55
C ARG A 64 6.98 -14.41 8.09
N ALA A 65 6.67 -15.38 8.95
CA ALA A 65 6.76 -16.80 8.63
C ALA A 65 5.77 -17.18 7.52
N GLY A 66 4.54 -16.65 7.55
CA GLY A 66 3.56 -16.82 6.49
C GLY A 66 4.04 -16.33 5.13
N ARG A 67 4.62 -15.13 5.07
CA ARG A 67 5.20 -14.60 3.82
C ARG A 67 6.37 -15.44 3.32
N ALA A 68 7.24 -15.90 4.21
CA ALA A 68 8.35 -16.78 3.83
C ALA A 68 7.83 -18.12 3.29
N CYS A 69 6.83 -18.72 3.94
CA CYS A 69 6.20 -19.96 3.51
C CYS A 69 5.51 -19.80 2.13
N ALA A 70 4.78 -18.70 1.92
CA ALA A 70 4.13 -18.43 0.64
C ALA A 70 5.16 -18.29 -0.48
N ARG A 71 6.23 -17.51 -0.27
CA ARG A 71 7.32 -17.37 -1.25
C ARG A 71 7.97 -18.70 -1.59
N ALA A 72 8.28 -19.51 -0.58
CA ALA A 72 8.86 -20.84 -0.78
C ALA A 72 7.93 -21.74 -1.60
N GLY A 73 6.63 -21.72 -1.33
CA GLY A 73 5.62 -22.49 -2.08
C GLY A 73 5.41 -22.01 -3.53
N LEU A 74 5.61 -20.72 -3.79
CA LEU A 74 5.50 -20.10 -5.11
C LEU A 74 6.83 -20.08 -5.90
N GLY A 75 7.93 -20.54 -5.31
CA GLY A 75 9.26 -20.44 -5.91
C GLY A 75 9.78 -18.99 -6.02
N GLU A 76 9.16 -18.05 -5.30
CA GLU A 76 9.56 -16.66 -5.28
C GLU A 76 10.82 -16.48 -4.42
N ARG A 77 11.82 -15.80 -4.97
CA ARG A 77 12.99 -15.38 -4.17
C ARG A 77 12.58 -14.20 -3.30
N SER A 78 13.06 -14.18 -2.05
CA SER A 78 12.98 -12.94 -1.27
C SER A 78 13.72 -11.86 -2.06
N ALA A 79 13.06 -10.71 -2.26
CA ALA A 79 13.75 -9.51 -2.72
C ALA A 79 15.01 -9.36 -1.86
N GLY A 80 16.17 -9.33 -2.50
CA GLY A 80 17.45 -9.15 -1.82
C GLY A 80 17.40 -7.89 -0.97
N ARG A 81 18.28 -7.80 0.04
CA ARG A 81 18.35 -6.57 0.84
C ARG A 81 18.78 -5.44 -0.10
N THR A 82 17.86 -4.51 -0.37
CA THR A 82 18.15 -3.33 -1.16
C THR A 82 19.30 -2.56 -0.50
N ARG A 83 20.15 -1.89 -1.29
CA ARG A 83 21.17 -0.97 -0.76
C ARG A 83 20.47 0.05 0.15
N GLY A 84 21.10 0.46 1.25
CA GLY A 84 20.42 1.19 2.35
C GLY A 84 19.86 2.58 1.98
N ASP A 85 20.29 3.10 0.83
CA ASP A 85 19.83 4.28 0.13
C ASP A 85 18.59 4.02 -0.74
N LEU A 86 18.45 2.82 -1.31
CA LEU A 86 17.34 2.43 -2.17
C LEU A 86 16.11 1.98 -1.39
N LEU A 87 14.94 2.24 -1.97
CA LEU A 87 13.63 1.84 -1.46
C LEU A 87 13.33 0.39 -1.84
N SER A 88 12.53 -0.27 -1.01
CA SER A 88 11.90 -1.52 -1.42
C SER A 88 10.91 -1.27 -2.56
N GLU A 89 10.62 -2.30 -3.35
CA GLU A 89 9.63 -2.29 -4.44
C GLU A 89 8.34 -1.57 -4.04
N TRP A 90 7.72 -1.98 -2.93
CA TRP A 90 6.49 -1.37 -2.42
C TRP A 90 6.61 0.14 -2.14
N LEU A 91 7.71 0.58 -1.52
CA LEU A 91 7.92 2.00 -1.24
C LEU A 91 8.23 2.78 -2.52
N TRP A 92 8.94 2.17 -3.46
CA TRP A 92 9.18 2.73 -4.78
C TRP A 92 7.87 2.88 -5.58
N THR A 93 7.03 1.85 -5.64
CA THR A 93 5.69 1.92 -6.26
C THR A 93 4.86 3.06 -5.66
N ALA A 94 4.85 3.18 -4.33
CA ALA A 94 4.11 4.23 -3.66
C ALA A 94 4.63 5.63 -4.02
N LEU A 95 5.95 5.83 -4.07
CA LEU A 95 6.57 7.09 -4.44
C LEU A 95 6.30 7.45 -5.91
N VAL A 96 6.45 6.50 -6.83
CA VAL A 96 6.12 6.68 -8.27
C VAL A 96 4.67 7.07 -8.44
N LYS A 97 3.74 6.42 -7.73
CA LYS A 97 2.32 6.77 -7.78
C LYS A 97 2.04 8.21 -7.35
N VAL A 98 2.76 8.73 -6.35
CA VAL A 98 2.63 10.14 -5.95
C VAL A 98 3.24 11.06 -7.02
N ALA A 99 4.39 10.69 -7.61
CA ALA A 99 5.02 11.44 -8.69
C ALA A 99 4.13 11.54 -9.95
N GLU A 100 3.47 10.45 -10.32
CA GLU A 100 2.53 10.40 -11.45
C GLU A 100 1.29 11.29 -11.25
N ALA A 101 0.92 11.60 -10.01
CA ALA A 101 -0.15 12.57 -9.75
C ALA A 101 0.27 14.02 -10.05
N GLY A 102 1.58 14.27 -10.22
CA GLY A 102 2.12 15.58 -10.59
C GLY A 102 1.72 16.68 -9.60
N GLY A 103 1.55 17.90 -10.11
CA GLY A 103 1.18 19.06 -9.30
C GLY A 103 -0.21 18.99 -8.67
N ALA A 104 -1.12 18.16 -9.21
CA ALA A 104 -2.46 17.95 -8.63
C ALA A 104 -2.41 17.15 -7.32
N GLY A 105 -1.34 16.36 -7.12
CA GLY A 105 -1.17 15.50 -5.95
C GLY A 105 -2.13 14.31 -5.91
N LEU A 106 -1.73 13.30 -5.16
CA LEU A 106 -2.50 12.07 -4.99
C LEU A 106 -3.51 12.25 -3.85
N ALA A 107 -4.76 11.84 -4.04
CA ALA A 107 -5.77 11.84 -2.98
C ALA A 107 -5.29 11.07 -1.73
N GLU A 108 -5.64 11.54 -0.52
CA GLU A 108 -5.12 10.97 0.72
C GLU A 108 -5.40 9.46 0.86
N ASP A 109 -6.62 9.05 0.51
CA ASP A 109 -7.14 7.69 0.56
C ASP A 109 -6.57 6.78 -0.54
N ALA A 110 -6.04 7.37 -1.62
CA ALA A 110 -5.43 6.64 -2.71
C ALA A 110 -3.99 6.19 -2.38
N LEU A 111 -3.35 6.74 -1.35
CA LEU A 111 -2.03 6.28 -0.91
C LEU A 111 -2.16 5.00 -0.06
N TRP A 112 -1.53 3.92 -0.51
CA TRP A 112 -1.78 2.61 0.09
C TRP A 112 -1.06 2.38 1.42
N GLY A 113 -1.84 1.93 2.41
CA GLY A 113 -1.34 1.30 3.63
C GLY A 113 -0.43 2.19 4.45
N ARG A 114 0.70 1.63 4.90
CA ARG A 114 1.64 2.31 5.81
C ARG A 114 2.70 3.15 5.11
N ALA A 115 2.61 3.34 3.78
CA ALA A 115 3.66 4.00 3.00
C ALA A 115 3.96 5.42 3.51
N LYS A 116 2.91 6.17 3.89
CA LYS A 116 3.03 7.52 4.47
C LYS A 116 3.97 7.59 5.67
N PHE A 117 3.99 6.57 6.52
CA PHE A 117 4.86 6.58 7.70
C PHE A 117 6.34 6.48 7.34
N TYR A 118 6.69 5.87 6.20
CA TYR A 118 8.09 5.69 5.78
C TYR A 118 8.57 6.78 4.82
N LEU A 119 7.66 7.30 3.98
CA LEU A 119 7.98 8.29 2.95
C LEU A 119 7.65 9.72 3.36
N GLY A 120 6.62 9.93 4.19
CA GLY A 120 6.06 11.25 4.45
C GLY A 120 6.88 12.09 5.41
N THR A 121 6.93 13.41 5.23
CA THR A 121 7.61 14.33 6.14
C THR A 121 7.03 14.27 7.56
N GLY A 122 7.89 14.35 8.58
CA GLY A 122 7.48 14.46 9.99
C GLY A 122 7.08 13.14 10.66
N TYR A 123 6.92 12.03 9.94
CA TYR A 123 6.64 10.73 10.54
C TYR A 123 7.88 10.09 11.18
N ARG A 124 7.69 9.34 12.27
CA ARG A 124 8.75 8.61 12.99
C ARG A 124 8.40 7.14 13.26
N PRO A 125 8.27 6.29 12.23
CA PRO A 125 7.97 4.87 12.43
C PRO A 125 9.08 4.21 13.26
N GLY A 126 8.75 3.71 14.46
CA GLY A 126 9.72 3.08 15.35
C GLY A 126 10.83 4.02 15.86
N GLY A 127 10.58 5.34 15.89
CA GLY A 127 11.50 6.35 16.44
C GLY A 127 12.54 6.90 15.45
N THR A 128 12.64 6.34 14.23
CA THR A 128 13.52 6.88 13.18
C THR A 128 12.74 7.82 12.28
N LEU A 129 13.33 8.95 11.89
CA LEU A 129 12.73 9.85 10.91
C LEU A 129 12.48 9.12 9.59
N SER A 130 11.27 9.25 9.10
CA SER A 130 10.88 8.95 7.72
C SER A 130 11.75 9.69 6.71
N ARG A 131 11.71 9.25 5.45
CA ARG A 131 12.59 9.79 4.39
C ARG A 131 12.23 11.21 3.95
N GLY A 132 10.99 11.68 4.20
CA GLY A 132 10.55 13.02 3.80
C GLY A 132 10.45 13.22 2.29
N PHE A 133 10.16 12.16 1.54
CA PHE A 133 10.02 12.18 0.08
C PHE A 133 8.64 12.63 -0.39
N ILE A 134 7.63 12.54 0.46
CA ILE A 134 6.29 13.06 0.19
C ILE A 134 5.81 13.96 1.32
N ASP A 135 4.89 14.86 1.02
CA ASP A 135 4.22 15.71 2.01
C ASP A 135 2.71 15.70 1.81
N CYS A 136 1.95 15.97 2.88
CA CYS A 136 0.50 16.03 2.85
C CYS A 136 0.05 17.49 2.94
N LEU A 137 -0.40 18.05 1.83
CA LEU A 137 -0.77 19.45 1.73
C LEU A 137 -2.29 19.59 1.53
N PRO A 138 -2.91 20.67 2.04
CA PRO A 138 -4.31 20.95 1.74
C PRO A 138 -4.48 21.19 0.23
N ASP A 139 -5.52 20.60 -0.35
CA ASP A 139 -5.94 20.79 -1.73
C ASP A 139 -6.29 22.27 -1.92
N GLN A 140 -5.55 22.94 -2.81
CA GLN A 140 -5.79 24.33 -3.19
C GLN A 140 -6.94 24.34 -4.22
N GLY A 141 -8.13 23.89 -3.79
CA GLY A 141 -9.34 23.96 -4.62
C GLY A 141 -9.75 25.41 -4.91
N ASP A 142 -10.97 25.60 -5.43
CA ASP A 142 -11.58 26.91 -5.70
C ASP A 142 -11.95 27.73 -4.43
N GLY A 143 -11.46 27.33 -3.25
CA GLY A 143 -11.73 27.96 -1.96
C GLY A 143 -13.05 27.54 -1.29
N ARG A 144 -13.80 26.55 -1.83
CA ARG A 144 -15.09 26.12 -1.27
C ARG A 144 -15.09 24.78 -0.52
N GLN A 145 -14.00 24.02 -0.54
CA GLN A 145 -13.88 22.78 0.23
C GLN A 145 -12.77 22.89 1.27
N GLU A 146 -13.14 23.17 2.52
CA GLU A 146 -12.26 22.96 3.67
C GLU A 146 -11.98 21.45 3.82
N GLY A 147 -10.70 21.05 3.81
CA GLY A 147 -10.26 19.78 4.39
C GLY A 147 -9.93 18.62 3.45
N VAL A 148 -9.81 18.81 2.14
CA VAL A 148 -9.24 17.76 1.26
C VAL A 148 -7.72 17.86 1.31
N TYR A 149 -7.02 16.77 1.59
CA TYR A 149 -5.55 16.73 1.60
C TYR A 149 -5.02 15.87 0.44
N ARG A 150 -3.89 16.29 -0.12
CA ARG A 150 -3.20 15.64 -1.24
C ARG A 150 -1.76 15.34 -0.88
N TRP A 151 -1.31 14.15 -1.26
CA TRP A 151 0.10 13.79 -1.20
C TRP A 151 0.83 14.36 -2.41
N VAL A 152 1.94 15.06 -2.16
CA VAL A 152 2.82 15.61 -3.20
C VAL A 152 4.25 15.15 -2.97
N VAL A 153 5.05 15.08 -4.04
CA VAL A 153 6.48 14.76 -3.94
C VAL A 153 7.25 16.00 -3.48
N THR A 154 8.10 15.85 -2.45
CA THR A 154 8.97 16.93 -1.96
C THR A 154 10.18 17.14 -2.87
N ALA A 155 10.96 18.20 -2.67
CA ALA A 155 12.24 18.38 -3.36
C ALA A 155 13.17 17.17 -3.15
N ALA A 156 13.30 16.69 -1.92
CA ALA A 156 14.11 15.50 -1.60
C ALA A 156 13.60 14.23 -2.32
N GLY A 157 12.28 14.06 -2.43
CA GLY A 157 11.69 12.96 -3.18
C GLY A 157 11.97 13.05 -4.69
N ARG A 158 11.90 14.25 -5.27
CA ARG A 158 12.24 14.48 -6.69
C ARG A 158 13.71 14.18 -6.96
N ASP A 159 14.61 14.64 -6.09
CA ASP A 159 16.03 14.37 -6.20
C ASP A 159 16.34 12.87 -6.08
N HIS A 160 15.68 12.17 -5.16
CA HIS A 160 15.79 10.71 -5.03
C HIS A 160 15.37 10.00 -6.33
N ILE A 161 14.22 10.36 -6.89
CA ILE A 161 13.70 9.77 -8.14
C ILE A 161 14.72 9.96 -9.27
N ARG A 162 15.21 11.19 -9.46
CA ARG A 162 16.18 11.50 -10.53
C ARG A 162 17.49 10.73 -10.35
N HIS A 163 18.01 10.67 -9.12
CA HIS A 163 19.31 10.07 -8.84
C HIS A 163 19.30 8.54 -8.99
N HIS A 164 18.20 7.88 -8.64
CA HIS A 164 18.12 6.42 -8.55
C HIS A 164 17.23 5.77 -9.62
N ALA A 165 16.70 6.51 -10.59
CA ALA A 165 15.81 5.97 -11.62
C ALA A 165 16.43 4.79 -12.40
N ALA A 166 17.73 4.87 -12.72
CA ALA A 166 18.44 3.79 -13.40
C ALA A 166 18.53 2.52 -12.53
N ASP A 167 18.85 2.66 -11.24
CA ASP A 167 18.90 1.54 -10.30
C ASP A 167 17.52 0.87 -10.18
N TYR A 168 16.45 1.67 -10.11
CA TYR A 168 15.09 1.12 -10.02
C TYR A 168 14.59 0.50 -11.31
N ARG A 169 15.03 0.96 -12.48
CA ARG A 169 14.75 0.28 -13.76
C ARG A 169 15.35 -1.12 -13.79
N GLU A 170 16.53 -1.30 -13.20
CA GLU A 170 17.16 -2.62 -13.11
C GLU A 170 16.48 -3.50 -12.06
N LEU A 171 16.14 -2.94 -10.90
CA LEU A 171 15.57 -3.70 -9.78
C LEU A 171 14.09 -4.05 -9.96
N TYR A 172 13.29 -3.12 -10.51
CA TYR A 172 11.83 -3.18 -10.60
C TYR A 172 11.36 -2.72 -11.99
N PRO A 173 11.71 -3.45 -13.07
CA PRO A 173 11.45 -3.02 -14.46
C PRO A 173 9.96 -2.83 -14.79
N GLU A 174 9.07 -3.48 -14.05
CA GLU A 174 7.61 -3.34 -14.16
C GLU A 174 7.05 -2.03 -13.58
N ILE A 175 7.85 -1.27 -12.82
CA ILE A 175 7.44 0.01 -12.25
C ILE A 175 7.96 1.14 -13.14
N ALA A 176 7.05 2.02 -13.60
CA ALA A 176 7.32 3.08 -14.58
C ALA A 176 8.23 4.22 -14.04
N ALA A 177 9.51 3.92 -13.83
CA ALA A 177 10.49 4.86 -13.31
C ALA A 177 10.68 6.08 -14.23
N ASP A 178 10.65 5.88 -15.55
CA ASP A 178 10.86 6.97 -16.52
C ASP A 178 9.69 7.96 -16.53
N ALA A 179 8.45 7.47 -16.40
CA ALA A 179 7.27 8.33 -16.25
C ALA A 179 7.36 9.18 -14.97
N ALA A 180 7.86 8.60 -13.87
CA ALA A 180 8.10 9.36 -12.65
C ALA A 180 9.18 10.44 -12.85
N VAL A 181 10.27 10.14 -13.56
CA VAL A 181 11.34 11.11 -13.86
C VAL A 181 10.84 12.28 -14.69
N GLU A 182 10.03 12.01 -15.72
CA GLU A 182 9.41 13.03 -16.56
C GLU A 182 8.54 13.98 -15.71
N ARG A 183 7.64 13.43 -14.90
CA ARG A 183 6.72 14.21 -14.07
C ARG A 183 7.39 15.05 -12.98
N VAL A 184 8.52 14.60 -12.45
CA VAL A 184 9.28 15.41 -11.48
C VAL A 184 10.20 16.42 -12.16
N SER A 185 10.41 16.34 -13.47
CA SER A 185 11.20 17.31 -14.23
C SER A 185 10.36 18.47 -14.76
N ASP A 186 9.06 18.24 -14.97
CA ASP A 186 8.09 19.24 -15.43
C ASP A 186 7.56 20.19 -14.33
N ASN A 187 7.95 19.98 -13.07
CA ASN A 187 7.52 20.70 -11.86
C ASN A 187 8.71 21.35 -11.14
#